data_AF-A0A7S1MVA9-F1
#
_entry.id   AF-A0A7S1MVA9-F1
#
_cell.length_a   1.000
_cell.length_b   1.000
_cell.length_c   1.000
_cell.angle_alpha   90.00
_cell.angle_beta   90.00
_cell.angle_gamma   90.00
#
_symmetry.space_group_name_H-M   'P 1'
#
loop_
_entity.id
_entity.type
_entity.pdbx_description
1 polymer ?
#
loop_
_entity_poly.entity_id
_entity_poly.type
_entity_poly.pdbx_seq_one_letter_code
_entity_poly.pdbx_strand_id
1 'polypeptide(L)'
;ARAPGRFTKAQLSAFLRRHTGGTGYLIALTQAKTRFDLDGNPAGEISEEHLNAAKEELARRRGVQQERQQLELQQRRNRAQLLWDFERTTLTEANFCVLKGVVPEELPGLLEIARRERAEAPPVEARREA
;
A
#
# COMPACT_ATOMS: atom_id res chain seq x y z
N ALA A 1 -21.25 9.92 33.65
CA ALA A 1 -20.21 9.88 32.59
C ALA A 1 -19.54 8.51 32.60
N ARG A 2 -19.25 7.88 31.45
CA ARG A 2 -18.71 6.49 31.39
C ARG A 2 -17.23 6.34 31.77
N ALA A 3 -16.43 7.40 31.64
CA ALA A 3 -15.00 7.39 31.98
C ALA A 3 -14.57 8.72 32.65
N PRO A 4 -15.20 9.10 33.77
CA PRO A 4 -14.87 10.35 34.44
C PRO A 4 -13.43 10.30 34.95
N GLY A 5 -12.65 11.35 34.67
CA GLY A 5 -11.26 11.48 35.14
C GLY A 5 -10.23 10.53 34.50
N ARG A 6 -10.64 9.56 33.68
CA ARG A 6 -9.71 8.60 33.04
C ARG A 6 -9.08 9.11 31.74
N PHE A 7 -9.82 9.89 30.97
CA PHE A 7 -9.35 10.45 29.70
C PHE A 7 -9.65 11.93 29.64
N THR A 8 -8.69 12.71 29.13
CA THR A 8 -8.96 14.10 28.79
C THR A 8 -9.80 14.19 27.51
N LYS A 9 -10.55 15.29 27.35
CA LYS A 9 -11.31 15.57 26.12
C LYS A 9 -10.41 15.53 24.88
N ALA A 10 -9.19 16.06 24.98
CA ALA A 10 -8.23 16.09 23.88
C ALA A 10 -7.80 14.68 23.45
N GLN A 11 -7.47 13.80 24.39
CA GLN A 11 -7.10 12.41 24.10
C GLN A 11 -8.25 11.65 23.44
N LEU A 12 -9.47 11.80 23.95
CA LEU A 12 -10.64 11.13 23.37
C LEU A 12 -10.93 11.63 21.95
N SER A 13 -10.88 12.95 21.72
CA SER A 13 -11.08 13.52 20.39
C SER A 13 -10.04 13.03 19.39
N ALA A 14 -8.75 12.99 19.79
CA ALA A 14 -7.69 12.49 18.92
C ALA A 14 -7.88 11.01 18.56
N PHE A 15 -8.26 10.18 19.54
CA PHE A 15 -8.56 8.77 19.32
C PHE A 15 -9.75 8.59 18.37
N LEU A 16 -10.88 9.25 18.65
CA LEU A 16 -12.10 9.12 17.84
C LEU A 16 -11.84 9.59 16.41
N ARG A 17 -11.11 10.70 16.20
CA ARG A 17 -10.73 11.16 14.86
C ARG A 17 -9.94 10.10 14.09
N ARG A 18 -9.00 9.42 14.75
CA ARG A 18 -8.24 8.33 14.12
C ARG A 18 -9.14 7.13 13.81
N HIS A 19 -9.99 6.75 14.75
CA HIS A 19 -10.90 5.61 14.60
C HIS A 19 -11.89 5.83 13.45
N THR A 20 -12.59 6.97 13.43
CA THR A 20 -13.59 7.29 12.42
C THR A 20 -13.00 7.57 11.04
N GLY A 21 -11.73 8.01 10.98
CA GLY A 21 -10.96 8.12 9.74
C GLY A 21 -10.34 6.81 9.25
N GLY A 22 -10.44 5.72 10.02
CA GLY A 22 -9.86 4.43 9.67
C GLY A 22 -10.60 3.75 8.52
N THR A 23 -9.87 2.96 7.70
CA THR A 23 -10.46 2.25 6.55
C THR A 23 -11.60 1.32 6.96
N GLY A 24 -11.46 0.61 8.09
CA GLY A 24 -12.52 -0.27 8.61
C GLY A 24 -13.78 0.49 9.00
N TYR A 25 -13.65 1.67 9.60
CA TYR A 25 -14.80 2.49 9.97
C TYR A 25 -15.51 3.04 8.71
N LEU A 26 -14.76 3.53 7.72
CA LEU A 26 -15.34 4.00 6.46
C LEU A 26 -16.09 2.88 5.73
N ILE A 27 -15.55 1.65 5.71
CA ILE A 27 -16.26 0.48 5.15
C ILE A 27 -17.55 0.23 5.91
N ALA A 28 -17.53 0.21 7.24
CA ALA A 28 -18.73 0.04 8.05
C ALA A 28 -19.75 1.16 7.77
N LEU A 29 -19.31 2.41 7.63
CA LEU A 29 -20.18 3.54 7.32
C LEU A 29 -20.92 3.34 5.99
N THR A 30 -20.26 2.79 4.97
CA THR A 30 -20.90 2.51 3.67
C THR A 30 -21.94 1.39 3.68
N GLN A 31 -21.95 0.55 4.71
CA GLN A 31 -22.85 -0.61 4.84
C GLN A 31 -23.94 -0.37 5.89
N ALA A 32 -23.71 0.54 6.84
CA ALA A 32 -24.61 0.82 7.94
C ALA A 32 -25.83 1.62 7.48
N LYS A 33 -27.00 1.29 8.04
CA LYS A 33 -28.26 2.02 7.84
C LYS A 33 -28.52 3.03 8.95
N THR A 34 -27.97 2.81 10.14
CA THR A 34 -28.29 3.56 11.36
C THR A 34 -27.04 3.72 12.21
N ARG A 35 -26.96 4.82 12.96
CA ARG A 35 -25.92 5.07 13.96
C ARG A 35 -26.37 4.51 15.30
N PHE A 36 -25.42 4.17 16.16
CA PHE A 36 -25.69 3.70 17.51
C PHE A 36 -25.04 4.61 18.53
N ASP A 37 -25.71 4.83 19.65
CA ASP A 37 -25.12 5.49 20.81
C ASP A 37 -24.19 4.52 21.57
N LEU A 38 -23.67 4.97 22.72
CA LEU A 38 -22.78 4.17 23.56
C LEU A 38 -23.50 3.06 24.34
N ASP A 39 -24.83 3.08 24.36
CA ASP A 39 -25.69 2.05 24.95
C ASP A 39 -26.13 1.01 23.91
N GLY A 40 -25.85 1.24 22.62
CA GLY A 40 -26.27 0.39 21.52
C GLY A 40 -27.68 0.70 21.01
N ASN A 41 -28.28 1.81 21.42
CA ASN A 41 -29.56 2.25 20.89
C ASN A 41 -29.37 3.03 19.57
N PRO A 42 -30.35 2.96 18.64
CA PRO A 42 -30.35 3.80 17.45
C PRO A 42 -30.23 5.30 17.77
N ALA A 43 -29.28 5.97 17.12
CA ALA A 43 -28.93 7.38 17.34
C ALA A 43 -28.93 8.17 16.02
N GLY A 44 -29.98 7.98 15.22
CA GLY A 44 -30.18 8.65 13.95
C GLY A 44 -29.60 7.92 12.74
N GLU A 45 -29.90 8.45 11.55
CA GLU A 45 -29.53 7.86 10.27
C GLU A 45 -28.18 8.39 9.75
N ILE A 46 -27.59 7.66 8.81
CA ILE A 46 -26.40 8.10 8.08
C ILE A 46 -26.89 8.79 6.81
N SER A 47 -26.60 10.09 6.67
CA SER A 47 -26.97 10.82 5.46
C SER A 47 -26.19 10.32 4.24
N GLU A 48 -26.78 10.47 3.06
CA GLU A 48 -26.15 10.10 1.79
C GLU A 48 -24.83 10.84 1.55
N GLU A 49 -24.73 12.09 1.98
CA GLU A 49 -23.48 12.88 1.92
C GLU A 49 -22.33 12.16 2.63
N HIS A 50 -22.57 11.61 3.83
CA HIS A 50 -21.55 10.88 4.56
C HIS A 50 -21.18 9.55 3.88
N LEU A 51 -22.14 8.88 3.26
CA LEU A 51 -21.89 7.65 2.50
C LEU A 51 -21.01 7.94 1.28
N ASN A 52 -21.31 9.02 0.55
CA ASN A 52 -20.55 9.42 -0.63
C ASN A 52 -19.12 9.82 -0.25
N ALA A 53 -18.96 10.65 0.79
CA ALA A 53 -17.64 11.03 1.28
C ALA A 53 -16.79 9.81 1.70
N ALA A 54 -17.39 8.81 2.35
CA ALA A 54 -16.67 7.58 2.70
C ALA A 54 -16.27 6.74 1.48
N LYS A 55 -17.15 6.62 0.48
CA LYS A 55 -16.85 5.91 -0.77
C LYS A 55 -15.71 6.57 -1.54
N GLU A 56 -15.74 7.90 -1.66
CA GLU A 56 -14.70 8.70 -2.32
C GLU A 56 -13.34 8.52 -1.63
N GLU A 57 -13.30 8.62 -0.31
CA GLU A 57 -12.06 8.45 0.45
C GLU A 57 -11.51 7.01 0.33
N LEU A 58 -12.38 6.00 0.35
CA LEU A 58 -11.97 4.61 0.12
C LEU A 58 -11.42 4.39 -1.29
N ALA A 59 -12.05 4.97 -2.30
CA ALA A 59 -11.58 4.92 -3.69
C ALA A 59 -10.20 5.58 -3.83
N ARG A 60 -10.02 6.78 -3.25
CA ARG A 60 -8.74 7.50 -3.23
C ARG A 60 -7.64 6.66 -2.58
N ARG A 61 -7.90 6.03 -1.43
CA ARG A 61 -6.92 5.16 -0.74
C ARG A 61 -6.54 3.94 -1.57
N ARG A 62 -7.51 3.33 -2.25
CA ARG A 62 -7.25 2.21 -3.16
C ARG A 62 -6.38 2.63 -4.32
N GLY A 63 -6.65 3.78 -4.94
CA GLY A 63 -5.83 4.34 -6.01
C GLY A 63 -4.37 4.51 -5.58
N VAL A 64 -4.13 5.20 -4.47
CA VAL A 64 -2.76 5.41 -3.93
C VAL A 64 -2.04 4.10 -3.63
N GLN A 65 -2.75 3.11 -3.05
CA GLN A 65 -2.18 1.79 -2.78
C GLN A 65 -1.84 1.04 -4.07
N GLN A 66 -2.73 1.07 -5.06
CA GLN A 66 -2.49 0.44 -6.36
C GLN A 66 -1.30 1.09 -7.08
N GLU A 67 -1.22 2.43 -7.12
CA GLU A 67 -0.09 3.15 -7.70
C GLU A 67 1.24 2.76 -7.04
N ARG A 68 1.26 2.70 -5.70
CA ARG A 68 2.45 2.27 -4.96
C ARG A 68 2.85 0.83 -5.31
N GLN A 69 1.89 -0.08 -5.38
CA GLN A 69 2.13 -1.48 -5.75
C GLN A 69 2.62 -1.62 -7.19
N GLN A 70 2.05 -0.86 -8.14
CA GLN A 70 2.49 -0.86 -9.53
C GLN A 70 3.91 -0.32 -9.67
N LEU A 71 4.24 0.76 -8.95
CA LEU A 71 5.59 1.32 -8.94
C LEU A 71 6.60 0.32 -8.37
N GLU A 72 6.28 -0.33 -7.25
CA GLU A 72 7.15 -1.35 -6.65
C GLU A 72 7.37 -2.55 -7.60
N LEU A 73 6.30 -3.02 -8.25
CA LEU A 73 6.39 -4.09 -9.24
C LEU A 73 7.22 -3.68 -10.46
N GLN A 74 7.06 -2.43 -10.95
CA GLN A 74 7.86 -1.90 -12.05
C GLN A 74 9.34 -1.82 -11.66
N GLN A 75 9.66 -1.32 -10.47
CA GLN A 75 11.02 -1.25 -9.98
C GLN A 75 11.64 -2.66 -9.85
N ARG A 76 10.89 -3.63 -9.34
CA ARG A 76 11.33 -5.03 -9.27
C ARG A 76 11.60 -5.62 -10.65
N ARG A 77 10.72 -5.34 -11.64
CA ARG A 77 10.93 -5.75 -13.04
C ARG A 77 12.19 -5.11 -13.63
N ASN A 78 12.41 -3.83 -13.40
CA ASN A 78 13.60 -3.12 -13.89
C ASN A 78 14.89 -3.73 -13.30
N ARG A 79 14.91 -4.05 -12.00
CA ARG A 79 16.04 -4.73 -11.34
C ARG A 79 16.27 -6.14 -11.88
N ALA A 80 15.20 -6.90 -12.09
CA ALA A 80 15.30 -8.23 -12.69
C ALA A 80 15.86 -8.17 -14.12
N GLN A 81 15.42 -7.19 -14.93
CA GLN A 81 15.94 -6.97 -16.28
C GLN A 81 17.42 -6.55 -16.24
N LEU A 82 17.80 -5.65 -15.34
CA LEU A 82 19.20 -5.22 -15.15
C LEU A 82 20.11 -6.42 -14.84
N LEU A 83 19.69 -7.30 -13.92
CA LEU A 83 20.44 -8.52 -13.58
C LEU A 83 20.57 -9.45 -14.79
N TRP A 84 19.47 -9.67 -15.52
CA TRP A 84 19.47 -10.53 -16.70
C TRP A 84 20.39 -9.99 -17.80
N ASP A 85 20.36 -8.68 -18.06
CA ASP A 85 21.23 -8.03 -19.03
C ASP A 85 22.70 -8.10 -18.59
N PHE A 86 22.98 -7.89 -17.31
CA PHE A 86 24.33 -7.94 -16.75
C PHE A 86 24.92 -9.36 -16.84
N GLU A 87 24.13 -10.40 -16.55
CA GLU A 87 24.59 -11.79 -16.63
C GLU A 87 24.91 -12.26 -18.07
N ARG A 88 24.42 -11.54 -19.09
CA ARG A 88 24.57 -11.91 -20.51
C ARG A 88 25.44 -10.95 -21.32
N THR A 89 25.85 -9.83 -20.73
CA THR A 89 26.63 -8.82 -21.43
C THR A 89 28.07 -9.28 -21.67
N THR A 90 28.65 -8.86 -22.79
CA THR A 90 30.10 -8.97 -23.07
C THR A 90 30.81 -7.62 -22.91
N LEU A 91 30.07 -6.57 -22.51
CA LEU A 91 30.62 -5.23 -22.28
C LEU A 91 31.45 -5.20 -21.01
N THR A 92 32.40 -4.27 -20.94
CA THR A 92 32.99 -3.86 -19.67
C THR A 92 31.92 -3.26 -18.76
N GLU A 93 32.12 -3.34 -17.46
CA GLU A 93 31.19 -2.79 -16.47
C GLU A 93 30.88 -1.31 -16.71
N ALA A 94 31.92 -0.50 -16.98
CA ALA A 94 31.76 0.92 -17.29
C ALA A 94 30.85 1.14 -18.51
N ASN A 95 31.04 0.39 -19.59
CA ASN A 95 30.20 0.52 -20.80
C ASN A 95 28.77 0.03 -20.57
N PHE A 96 28.60 -1.02 -19.76
CA PHE A 96 27.28 -1.52 -19.36
C PHE A 96 26.52 -0.47 -18.54
N CYS A 97 27.17 0.13 -17.55
CA CYS A 97 26.61 1.21 -16.72
C CYS A 97 26.15 2.40 -17.57
N VAL A 98 26.99 2.84 -18.52
CA VAL A 98 26.62 3.91 -19.47
C VAL A 98 25.40 3.51 -20.31
N LEU A 99 25.35 2.29 -20.85
CA LEU A 99 24.22 1.80 -21.64
C LEU A 99 22.91 1.73 -20.85
N LYS A 100 22.99 1.35 -19.57
CA LYS A 100 21.82 1.19 -18.69
C LYS A 100 21.44 2.46 -17.92
N GLY A 101 22.23 3.53 -18.04
CA GLY A 101 22.02 4.77 -17.28
C GLY A 101 22.17 4.56 -15.77
N VAL A 102 23.04 3.63 -15.37
CA VAL A 102 23.31 3.30 -13.96
C VAL A 102 24.67 3.89 -13.57
N VAL A 103 24.74 4.50 -12.38
CA VAL A 103 26.02 4.96 -11.84
C VAL A 103 26.86 3.72 -11.47
N PRO A 104 28.14 3.62 -11.89
CA PRO A 104 28.95 2.43 -11.60
C PRO A 104 29.02 2.05 -10.12
N GLU A 105 29.03 3.03 -9.22
CA GLU A 105 29.06 2.83 -7.77
C GLU A 105 27.76 2.20 -7.22
N GLU A 106 26.63 2.41 -7.89
CA GLU A 106 25.31 1.89 -7.49
C GLU A 106 25.05 0.47 -8.03
N LEU A 107 25.73 0.08 -9.12
CA LEU A 107 25.49 -1.19 -9.81
C LEU A 107 25.61 -2.41 -8.89
N PRO A 108 26.65 -2.56 -8.04
CA PRO A 108 26.77 -3.72 -7.17
C PRO A 108 25.58 -3.90 -6.22
N GLY A 109 25.09 -2.80 -5.63
CA GLY A 109 23.94 -2.83 -4.72
C GLY A 109 22.63 -3.17 -5.45
N LEU A 110 22.42 -2.64 -6.66
CA LEU A 110 21.27 -2.98 -7.49
C LEU A 110 21.27 -4.46 -7.89
N LEU A 111 22.43 -5.03 -8.24
CA LEU A 111 22.57 -6.44 -8.58
C LEU A 111 22.36 -7.35 -7.36
N GLU A 112 22.82 -6.95 -6.17
CA GLU A 112 22.58 -7.68 -4.93
C GLU A 112 21.07 -7.76 -4.62
N ILE A 113 20.36 -6.63 -4.69
CA ILE A 113 18.92 -6.58 -4.50
C ILE A 113 18.22 -7.47 -5.53
N ALA A 114 18.58 -7.35 -6.81
CA ALA A 114 17.97 -8.13 -7.87
C ALA A 114 18.18 -9.66 -7.69
N ARG A 115 19.36 -10.08 -7.23
CA ARG A 115 19.65 -11.50 -6.94
C ARG A 115 18.82 -12.00 -5.76
N ARG A 116 18.69 -11.20 -4.70
CA ARG A 116 17.82 -11.53 -3.55
C ARG A 116 16.35 -11.65 -4.00
N GLU A 117 15.86 -10.69 -4.77
CA GLU A 117 14.48 -10.70 -5.28
C GLU A 117 14.19 -11.88 -6.22
N ARG A 118 15.19 -12.35 -6.97
CA ARG A 118 15.11 -13.57 -7.79
C ARG A 118 15.04 -14.83 -6.91
N ALA A 119 15.82 -14.89 -5.83
CA ALA A 119 15.81 -16.01 -4.90
C ALA A 119 14.51 -16.08 -4.06
N GLU A 120 13.93 -14.93 -3.73
CA GLU A 120 12.66 -14.82 -3.00
C GLU A 120 11.43 -15.00 -3.89
N ALA A 121 11.57 -14.90 -5.22
CA ALA A 121 10.46 -15.11 -6.12
C ALA A 121 9.99 -16.58 -6.01
N PRO A 122 8.71 -16.83 -5.65
CA PRO A 122 8.19 -18.19 -5.68
C PRO A 122 8.36 -18.73 -7.11
N PRO A 123 8.67 -20.03 -7.27
CA PRO A 123 8.70 -20.66 -8.58
C PRO A 123 7.41 -20.28 -9.30
N VAL A 124 7.51 -19.74 -10.52
CA VAL A 124 6.33 -19.55 -11.36
C VAL A 124 5.73 -20.94 -11.48
N GLU A 125 4.62 -21.22 -10.78
CA GLU A 125 3.88 -22.45 -10.98
C GLU A 125 3.65 -22.51 -12.48
N ALA A 126 4.33 -23.45 -13.13
CA ALA A 126 4.22 -23.66 -14.56
C ALA A 126 2.73 -23.68 -14.82
N ARG A 127 2.23 -22.68 -15.55
CA ARG A 127 0.85 -22.58 -15.99
C ARG A 127 0.49 -23.99 -16.40
N ARG A 128 -0.29 -24.69 -15.57
CA ARG A 128 -0.73 -26.04 -15.89
C ARG A 128 -1.49 -25.85 -17.18
N GLU A 129 -0.88 -26.32 -18.26
CA GLU A 129 -1.46 -26.32 -19.58
C GLU A 129 -2.82 -26.98 -19.44
N ALA A 130 -3.86 -26.20 -19.69
CA ALA A 130 -5.25 -26.62 -19.80
C ALA A 130 -5.75 -26.14 -21.15
#